data_AF-A0A3R6Y8A3-F1
#
_entry.id   AF-A0A3R6Y8A3-F1
#
_cell.length_a   1.000
_cell.length_b   1.000
_cell.length_c   1.000
_cell.angle_alpha   90.00
_cell.angle_beta   90.00
_cell.angle_gamma   90.00
#
_symmetry.space_group_name_H-M   'P 1'
#
loop_
_entity.id
_entity.type
_entity.pdbx_description
1 polymer ?
#
loop_
_entity_poly.entity_id
_entity_poly.type
_entity_poly.pdbx_seq_one_letter_code
_entity_poly.pdbx_strand_id
1 'polypeptide(L)' 'MATNLIILGRCQVNRLQIGQTIRFHSRNFVREMVMTIRRMQWLKDQVIISGGEANDVALSVYDWVDLVSIEREKEAV' A
#
# COMPACT_ATOMS: atom_id res chain seq x y z
N MET A 1 -6.55 -10.94 -15.38
CA MET A 1 -5.18 -10.45 -15.60
C MET A 1 -4.43 -10.59 -14.30
N ALA A 2 -3.31 -11.32 -14.30
CA ALA A 2 -2.47 -11.43 -13.11
C ALA A 2 -1.57 -10.20 -13.06
N THR A 3 -1.83 -9.29 -12.13
CA THR A 3 -0.95 -8.14 -11.91
C THR A 3 0.35 -8.63 -11.31
N ASN A 4 1.44 -8.61 -12.06
CA ASN A 4 2.76 -8.93 -11.53
C ASN A 4 3.19 -7.83 -10.56
N LEU A 5 3.45 -8.22 -9.32
CA LEU A 5 3.91 -7.34 -8.26
C LEU A 5 5.38 -7.61 -7.97
N ILE A 6 6.21 -6.60 -8.14
CA ILE A 6 7.63 -6.65 -7.75
C ILE A 6 7.77 -6.05 -6.37
N ILE A 7 8.36 -6.79 -5.44
CA ILE A 7 8.71 -6.27 -4.10
C ILE A 7 9.94 -5.38 -4.25
N LEU A 8 9.79 -4.10 -3.92
CA LEU A 8 10.86 -3.10 -3.93
C LEU A 8 11.62 -3.07 -2.60
N GLY A 9 11.00 -3.55 -1.52
CA GLY A 9 11.60 -3.66 -0.19
C GLY A 9 10.61 -3.31 0.93
N ARG A 10 11.05 -3.43 2.18
CA ARG A 10 10.26 -3.06 3.35
C ARG A 10 10.42 -1.60 3.71
N CYS A 11 9.31 -0.94 4.03
CA CYS A 11 9.26 0.46 4.44
C CYS A 11 8.47 0.60 5.74
N GLN A 12 8.94 1.48 6.64
CA GLN A 12 8.16 1.87 7.82
C GLN A 12 6.97 2.70 7.40
N VAL A 13 5.82 2.49 8.05
CA VAL A 13 4.59 3.20 7.75
C VAL A 13 4.76 4.72 7.88
N ASN A 14 5.52 5.19 8.88
CA ASN A 14 5.81 6.62 9.07
C ASN A 14 6.68 7.28 7.98
N ARG A 15 7.20 6.52 7.01
CA ARG A 15 7.98 7.02 5.87
C ARG A 15 7.23 6.90 4.55
N LEU A 16 5.99 6.43 4.57
CA LEU A 16 5.18 6.29 3.37
C LEU A 16 4.84 7.63 2.75
N GLN A 17 4.68 7.62 1.43
CA GLN A 17 4.41 8.79 0.62
C GLN A 17 3.26 8.52 -0.36
N ILE A 18 2.53 9.58 -0.70
CA ILE A 18 1.50 9.55 -1.73
C ILE A 18 2.12 9.11 -3.06
N GLY A 19 1.44 8.22 -3.78
CA GLY A 19 1.88 7.63 -5.04
C GLY A 19 2.59 6.30 -4.91
N GLN A 20 3.04 5.92 -3.71
CA GLN A 20 3.64 4.60 -3.48
C GLN A 20 2.56 3.50 -3.51
N THR A 21 2.91 2.33 -4.04
CA THR A 21 2.07 1.14 -3.92
C THR A 21 2.63 0.26 -2.82
N ILE A 22 1.77 -0.11 -1.87
CA ILE A 22 2.13 -0.90 -0.70
C ILE A 22 1.37 -2.21 -0.70
N ARG A 23 2.02 -3.26 -0.21
CA ARG A 23 1.43 -4.54 0.14
C ARG A 23 1.52 -4.74 1.65
N PHE A 24 0.39 -5.07 2.27
CA PHE A 24 0.35 -5.31 3.71
C PHE A 24 -0.75 -6.30 4.07
N HIS A 25 -0.61 -6.93 5.23
CA HIS A 25 -1.63 -7.81 5.79
C HIS A 25 -2.53 -7.00 6.72
N SER A 26 -3.78 -6.78 6.32
CA SER A 26 -4.75 -6.14 7.20
C SER A 26 -5.34 -7.19 8.14
N ARG A 27 -5.52 -6.87 9.43
CA ARG A 27 -6.27 -7.76 10.33
C ARG A 27 -7.77 -7.76 10.02
N ASN A 28 -8.26 -6.71 9.36
CA ASN A 28 -9.68 -6.55 9.03
C ASN A 28 -10.07 -7.25 7.72
N PHE A 29 -9.08 -7.60 6.89
CA PHE A 29 -9.30 -8.30 5.64
C PHE A 29 -8.51 -9.61 5.66
N VAL A 30 -9.17 -10.74 5.40
CA VAL A 30 -8.56 -12.09 5.44
C VAL A 30 -7.48 -12.31 4.35
N ARG A 31 -7.13 -11.26 3.59
CA ARG A 31 -6.19 -11.30 2.49
C ARG A 31 -5.21 -10.14 2.56
N GLU A 32 -4.03 -10.38 2.01
CA GLU A 32 -3.09 -9.30 1.72
C GLU A 32 -3.75 -8.27 0.82
N MET A 33 -3.57 -7.00 1.18
CA MET A 33 -4.03 -5.88 0.38
C MET A 33 -2.86 -5.25 -0.34
N VAL A 34 -3.12 -4.84 -1.57
CA VAL A 34 -2.20 -4.06 -2.39
C VAL A 34 -2.93 -2.79 -2.79
N MET A 35 -2.37 -1.64 -2.48
CA MET A 35 -3.00 -0.36 -2.81
C MET A 35 -1.97 0.72 -3.11
N THR A 36 -2.30 1.59 -4.06
CA THR A 36 -1.56 2.83 -4.30
C THR A 36 -2.12 3.93 -3.41
N ILE A 37 -1.24 4.55 -2.61
CA ILE A 37 -1.57 5.61 -1.68
C ILE A 37 -2.01 6.86 -2.47
N ARG A 38 -3.26 7.28 -2.31
CA ARG A 38 -3.79 8.52 -2.91
C ARG A 38 -3.89 9.65 -1.90
N ARG A 39 -4.23 9.32 -0.66
CA ARG A 39 -4.33 10.28 0.44
C ARG A 39 -3.81 9.63 1.72
N MET A 40 -3.25 10.47 2.59
CA MET A 40 -2.80 10.09 3.91
C MET A 40 -3.30 11.11 4.93
N GLN A 41 -3.80 10.61 6.06
CA GLN A 41 -4.15 11.42 7.22
C GLN A 41 -3.38 10.88 8.42
N TRP A 42 -2.44 11.67 8.92
CA TRP A 42 -1.62 11.32 10.07
C TRP A 42 -2.35 11.60 11.38
N LEU A 43 -2.33 10.59 12.27
CA LEU A 43 -2.76 10.68 13.66
C LEU A 43 -1.54 10.46 14.56
N LYS A 44 -1.73 10.44 15.88
CA LYS A 44 -0.63 10.35 16.85
C LYS A 44 0.20 9.06 16.69
N ASP A 45 -0.46 7.93 16.52
CA ASP A 45 0.12 6.58 16.50
C ASP A 45 -0.32 5.75 15.28
N GLN A 46 -1.12 6.35 14.40
CA GLN A 46 -1.69 5.71 13.22
C GLN A 46 -1.69 6.64 12.02
N VAL A 47 -1.82 6.07 10.85
CA VAL A 47 -2.12 6.78 9.60
C VAL A 47 -3.30 6.14 8.92
N ILE A 48 -4.24 6.96 8.47
CA ILE A 48 -5.34 6.55 7.61
C ILE A 48 -4.88 6.73 6.16
N ILE A 49 -4.89 5.65 5.40
CA ILE A 49 -4.48 5.59 4.00
C ILE A 49 -5.70 5.30 3.14
N SER A 50 -5.95 6.18 2.16
CA SER A 50 -6.98 6.00 1.15
C SER A 50 -6.33 5.63 -0.17
N GLY A 51 -6.83 4.56 -0.80
CA GLY A 51 -6.47 4.13 -2.16
C GLY A 51 -7.62 4.39 -3.13
N GLY A 52 -7.37 4.22 -4.43
CA GLY A 52 -8.39 4.52 -5.44
C GLY A 52 -9.72 3.78 -5.24
N GLU A 53 -9.70 2.45 -5.30
CA GLU A 53 -10.90 1.60 -5.16
C GLU A 53 -11.02 0.92 -3.79
N ALA A 54 -10.07 1.16 -2.89
CA ALA A 54 -10.01 0.51 -1.59
C ALA A 54 -10.63 1.39 -0.51
N ASN A 55 -11.35 0.75 0.42
CA ASN A 55 -11.76 1.38 1.67
C ASN A 55 -10.54 1.96 2.41
N ASP A 56 -10.77 3.03 3.16
CA ASP A 56 -9.74 3.64 4.02
C ASP A 56 -9.19 2.60 5.00
N VAL A 57 -7.86 2.55 5.12
CA VAL A 57 -7.17 1.62 6.03
C VAL A 57 -6.39 2.40 7.05
N ALA A 58 -6.57 2.05 8.33
CA ALA A 58 -5.74 2.53 9.41
C ALA A 58 -4.56 1.57 9.63
N LEU A 59 -3.32 2.10 9.58
CA LEU A 59 -2.09 1.37 9.90
C LEU A 59 -1.38 2.03 11.08
N SER A 60 -0.69 1.25 11.91
CA SER A 60 0.16 1.84 12.95
C SER A 60 1.41 2.45 12.31
N VAL A 61 1.82 3.63 12.79
CA VAL A 61 3.03 4.31 12.30
C VAL A 61 4.33 3.54 12.60
N TYR A 62 4.27 2.57 13.53
CA TYR A 62 5.38 1.71 13.93
C TYR A 62 5.46 0.40 13.13
N ASP A 63 4.44 0.11 12.31
CA ASP A 63 4.41 -1.09 11.49
C ASP A 63 5.31 -0.94 10.24
N TRP A 64 5.52 -2.08 9.58
CA TRP A 64 6.25 -2.19 8.33
C TRP A 64 5.33 -2.74 7.24
N VAL A 65 5.50 -2.23 6.03
CA VAL A 65 4.81 -2.70 4.83
C VAL A 65 5.82 -2.97 3.73
N ASP A 66 5.44 -3.80 2.76
CA ASP A 66 6.24 -4.00 1.57
C ASP A 66 5.88 -2.92 0.53
N LEU A 67 6.87 -2.19 0.05
CA LEU A 67 6.72 -1.38 -1.15
C LEU A 67 6.72 -2.30 -2.35
N VAL A 68 5.78 -2.11 -3.25
CA VAL A 68 5.67 -2.90 -4.47
C VAL A 68 5.54 -2.00 -5.69
N SER A 69 6.03 -2.49 -6.83
CA SER A 69 5.72 -1.92 -8.15
C SER A 69 4.74 -2.84 -8.85
N ILE A 70 3.79 -2.23 -9.55
CA ILE A 70 2.93 -2.95 -10.49
C ILE A 70 3.65 -2.90 -11.84
N GLU A 71 4.18 -4.05 -12.28
CA GLU A 71 4.49 -4.17 -13.70
C GLU A 71 3.16 -4.17 -14.44
N ARG A 72 2.85 -3.05 -15.10
CA ARG A 72 1.95 -3.14 -16.24
C ARG A 72 2.72 -3.95 -17.27
N GLU A 73 2.22 -5.12 -17.64
CA GLU A 73 2.58 -5.71 -18.92
C GLU A 73 2.49 -4.56 -19.92
N LYS A 74 3.62 -4.19 -20.54
CA LYS A 74 3.58 -3.32 -21.70
C LYS A 74 2.61 -4.01 -22.65
N GLU A 75 1.41 -3.46 -22.79
CA GLU A 75 0.59 -3.74 -23.97
C GLU A 75 1.52 -3.49 -25.15
N ALA A 76 1.91 -4.58 -25.81
CA ALA A 76 2.69 -4.52 -27.02
C ALA A 76 1.89 -3.65 -27.99
N VAL A 77 2.46 -2.49 -28.31
CA VAL A 77 1.98 -1.55 -29.33
C VAL A 77 1.90 -2.27 -30.67
#